data_AF-A0A4Q3F3B1-F1
#
_entry.id   AF-A0A4Q3F3B1-F1
#
_cell.length_a   1.000
_cell.length_b   1.000
_cell.length_c   1.000
_cell.angle_alpha   90.00
_cell.angle_beta   90.00
_cell.angle_gamma   90.00
#
_symmetry.space_group_name_H-M   'P 1'
#
loop_
_entity.id
_entity.type
_entity.pdbx_description
1 polymer ?
#
loop_
_entity_poly.entity_id
_entity_poly.type
_entity_poly.pdbx_seq_one_letter_code
_entity_poly.pdbx_strand_id
1 'polypeptide(L)'
;MKEIVIDLEAEKKEILKRYRALLRACKATLQKGDERMIRKAFEVAVESHQDMRRKSGEPYIYHPIAVAHIAADEIGLGPTSIACALLHDVVEDTDVTLDDIERDFGKKVAKIIDGLTKISGVFDTNSSLQAENFRKMLLTLADDVRVILIKLADRLHNMRTMEFMPRDKQLKLSSETIYLYAPLAHRLGLY
;
A
#
# COMPACT_ATOMS: atom_id res chain seq x y z
N MET A 1 -3.00 -30.46 6.03
CA MET A 1 -2.41 -29.33 5.30
C MET A 1 -1.48 -29.90 4.25
N LYS A 2 -1.65 -29.57 2.95
CA LYS A 2 -0.62 -29.88 1.96
C LYS A 2 0.63 -29.09 2.37
N GLU A 3 1.78 -29.75 2.45
CA GLU A 3 3.06 -29.06 2.56
C GLU A 3 3.19 -28.13 1.34
N ILE A 4 3.27 -26.83 1.61
CA ILE A 4 3.55 -25.85 0.57
C ILE A 4 5.03 -26.01 0.26
N VAL A 5 5.34 -26.60 -0.89
CA VAL A 5 6.71 -26.66 -1.40
C VAL A 5 7.08 -25.26 -1.87
N ILE A 6 7.96 -24.58 -1.12
CA ILE A 6 8.41 -23.24 -1.42
C ILE A 6 9.61 -23.32 -2.37
N ASP A 7 9.45 -22.79 -3.58
CA ASP A 7 10.55 -22.60 -4.53
C ASP A 7 11.03 -21.15 -4.47
N LEU A 8 12.09 -20.91 -3.69
CA LEU A 8 12.66 -19.59 -3.47
C LEU A 8 13.24 -18.96 -4.75
N GLU A 9 13.73 -19.75 -5.70
CA GLU A 9 14.27 -19.23 -6.95
C GLU A 9 13.14 -18.78 -7.88
N ALA A 10 12.03 -19.54 -7.93
CA ALA A 10 10.83 -19.12 -8.64
C ALA A 10 10.23 -17.84 -8.03
N GLU A 11 10.15 -17.75 -6.69
CA GLU A 11 9.66 -16.55 -5.98
C GLU A 11 10.53 -15.32 -6.31
N LYS A 12 11.86 -15.41 -6.19
CA LYS A 12 12.76 -14.31 -6.57
C LYS A 12 12.55 -13.86 -8.01
N LYS A 13 12.41 -14.80 -8.95
CA LYS A 13 12.17 -14.49 -10.37
C LYS A 13 10.84 -13.77 -10.57
N GLU A 14 9.80 -14.18 -9.87
CA GLU A 14 8.48 -13.54 -9.94
C GLU A 14 8.48 -12.15 -9.27
N ILE A 15 9.13 -11.98 -8.12
CA ILE A 15 9.35 -10.68 -7.47
C ILE A 15 9.99 -9.70 -8.48
N LEU A 16 11.09 -10.11 -9.12
CA LEU A 16 11.78 -9.26 -10.10
C LEU A 16 10.93 -8.96 -11.34
N LYS A 17 10.11 -9.92 -11.79
CA LYS A 17 9.19 -9.72 -12.91
C LYS A 17 8.12 -8.67 -12.57
N ARG A 18 7.53 -8.74 -11.37
CA ARG A 18 6.54 -7.77 -10.89
C ARG A 18 7.15 -6.39 -10.70
N TYR A 19 8.34 -6.31 -10.10
CA TYR A 19 9.08 -5.05 -9.97
C TYR A 19 9.39 -4.40 -11.32
N ARG A 20 9.84 -5.19 -12.31
CA ARG A 20 10.06 -4.67 -13.68
C ARG A 20 8.77 -4.20 -14.34
N ALA A 21 7.63 -4.84 -14.06
CA ALA A 21 6.34 -4.38 -14.55
C ALA A 21 5.97 -3.02 -13.95
N LEU A 22 6.15 -2.86 -12.64
CA LEU A 22 5.99 -1.56 -11.96
C LEU A 22 6.86 -0.48 -12.60
N LEU A 23 8.16 -0.72 -12.81
CA LEU A 23 9.04 0.27 -13.45
C LEU A 23 8.58 0.66 -14.87
N ARG A 24 8.00 -0.28 -15.62
CA ARG A 24 7.42 0.03 -16.94
C ARG A 24 6.19 0.92 -16.82
N ALA A 25 5.30 0.66 -15.86
CA ALA A 25 4.13 1.50 -15.61
C ALA A 25 4.54 2.94 -15.24
N CYS A 26 5.63 3.10 -14.49
CA CYS A 26 6.13 4.42 -14.10
C CYS A 26 6.84 5.18 -15.23
N LYS A 27 7.22 4.53 -16.33
CA LYS A 27 8.20 5.07 -17.31
C LYS A 27 7.83 6.46 -17.84
N ALA A 28 6.55 6.74 -18.03
CA ALA A 28 6.08 8.03 -18.55
C ALA A 28 6.24 9.19 -17.55
N THR A 29 6.34 8.91 -16.25
CA THR A 29 6.38 9.91 -15.17
C THR A 29 7.73 10.03 -14.48
N LEU A 30 8.70 9.16 -14.82
CA LEU A 30 10.04 9.16 -14.21
C LEU A 30 10.91 10.32 -14.70
N GLN A 31 11.49 11.06 -13.75
CA GLN A 31 12.60 11.98 -13.95
C GLN A 31 13.92 11.39 -13.45
N LYS A 32 15.02 12.11 -13.69
CA LYS A 32 16.36 11.69 -13.27
C LYS A 32 16.44 11.56 -11.75
N GLY A 33 16.67 10.35 -11.27
CA GLY A 33 16.81 10.05 -9.84
C GLY A 33 15.60 9.31 -9.23
N ASP A 34 14.43 9.37 -9.87
CA ASP A 34 13.21 8.73 -9.38
C ASP A 34 13.31 7.21 -9.36
N GLU A 35 13.93 6.63 -10.38
CA GLU A 35 14.17 5.18 -10.45
C GLU A 35 15.03 4.71 -9.27
N ARG A 36 16.00 5.50 -8.82
CA ARG A 36 16.82 5.15 -7.64
C ARG A 36 16.01 5.16 -6.36
N MET A 37 15.11 6.13 -6.20
CA MET A 37 14.22 6.21 -5.04
C MET A 37 13.26 5.00 -5.00
N ILE A 38 12.62 4.69 -6.14
CA ILE A 38 11.72 3.53 -6.24
C ILE A 38 12.48 2.23 -6.00
N ARG A 39 13.70 2.10 -6.55
CA ARG A 39 14.55 0.95 -6.30
C ARG A 39 14.92 0.79 -4.82
N LYS A 40 15.34 1.87 -4.16
CA LYS A 40 15.65 1.84 -2.73
C LYS A 40 14.42 1.46 -1.90
N ALA A 41 13.25 2.01 -2.22
CA ALA A 41 12.00 1.67 -1.54
C ALA A 41 11.62 0.19 -1.72
N PHE A 42 11.82 -0.35 -2.94
CA PHE A 42 11.60 -1.76 -3.23
C PHE A 42 12.57 -2.67 -2.46
N GLU A 43 13.86 -2.33 -2.42
CA GLU A 43 14.87 -3.09 -1.68
C GLU A 43 14.55 -3.13 -0.17
N VAL A 44 14.19 -1.98 0.42
CA VAL A 44 13.74 -1.90 1.82
C VAL A 44 12.50 -2.78 2.04
N ALA A 45 11.48 -2.67 1.18
CA ALA A 45 10.25 -3.46 1.34
C ALA A 45 10.51 -4.98 1.21
N VAL A 46 11.39 -5.41 0.30
CA VAL A 46 11.78 -6.83 0.16
C VAL A 46 12.47 -7.32 1.43
N GLU A 47 13.40 -6.54 1.97
CA GLU A 47 14.15 -6.90 3.17
C GLU A 47 13.26 -6.92 4.41
N SER A 48 12.46 -5.88 4.62
CA SER A 48 11.55 -5.76 5.77
C SER A 48 10.50 -6.88 5.82
N HIS A 49 10.06 -7.38 4.66
CA HIS A 49 9.02 -8.42 4.57
C HIS A 49 9.55 -9.81 4.17
N GLN A 50 10.87 -10.06 4.27
CA GLN A 50 11.50 -11.27 3.72
C GLN A 50 10.95 -12.59 4.31
N ASP A 51 10.60 -12.58 5.60
CA ASP A 51 10.08 -13.76 6.32
C ASP A 51 8.55 -13.76 6.43
N MET A 52 7.89 -12.75 5.86
CA MET A 52 6.44 -12.58 5.93
C MET A 52 5.74 -13.23 4.74
N ARG A 53 4.62 -13.89 5.02
CA ARG A 53 3.73 -14.48 4.00
C ARG A 53 2.29 -14.05 4.20
N ARG A 54 1.57 -13.90 3.08
CA ARG A 54 0.11 -13.67 3.09
C ARG A 54 -0.61 -14.96 3.51
N LYS A 55 -1.89 -14.84 3.82
CA LYS A 55 -2.76 -16.00 4.11
C LYS A 55 -2.88 -17.00 2.95
N SER A 56 -2.65 -16.54 1.71
CA SER A 56 -2.55 -17.40 0.53
C SER A 56 -1.29 -18.30 0.52
N GLY A 57 -0.28 -17.99 1.35
CA GLY A 57 1.03 -18.64 1.35
C GLY A 57 2.08 -17.92 0.49
N GLU A 58 1.68 -16.89 -0.27
CA GLU A 58 2.58 -16.12 -1.12
C GLU A 58 3.45 -15.14 -0.31
N PRO A 59 4.64 -14.76 -0.82
CA PRO A 59 5.48 -13.72 -0.24
C PRO A 59 4.71 -12.41 -0.01
N TYR A 60 4.87 -11.81 1.18
CA TYR A 60 4.15 -10.58 1.53
C TYR A 60 4.44 -9.43 0.57
N ILE A 61 5.68 -9.32 0.11
CA ILE A 61 6.15 -8.29 -0.83
C ILE A 61 5.33 -8.18 -2.14
N TYR A 62 4.60 -9.24 -2.53
CA TYR A 62 3.69 -9.15 -3.67
C TYR A 62 2.61 -8.09 -3.49
N HIS A 63 2.15 -7.87 -2.25
CA HIS A 63 1.15 -6.87 -1.94
C HIS A 63 1.66 -5.44 -2.14
N PRO A 64 2.75 -4.98 -1.48
CA PRO A 64 3.28 -3.63 -1.73
C PRO A 64 3.61 -3.36 -3.20
N ILE A 65 4.14 -4.34 -3.95
CA ILE A 65 4.40 -4.16 -5.39
C ILE A 65 3.08 -3.95 -6.15
N ALA A 66 2.04 -4.71 -5.83
CA ALA A 66 0.75 -4.58 -6.49
C ALA A 66 0.04 -3.26 -6.15
N VAL A 67 0.12 -2.80 -4.91
CA VAL A 67 -0.40 -1.48 -4.50
C VAL A 67 0.34 -0.36 -5.25
N ALA A 68 1.66 -0.45 -5.33
CA ALA A 68 2.46 0.49 -6.10
C ALA A 68 2.12 0.47 -7.60
N HIS A 69 1.80 -0.70 -8.15
CA HIS A 69 1.37 -0.83 -9.55
C HIS A 69 0.00 -0.18 -9.80
N ILE A 70 -0.97 -0.39 -8.91
CA ILE A 70 -2.28 0.29 -8.97
C ILE A 70 -2.09 1.81 -8.89
N ALA A 71 -1.26 2.26 -7.93
CA ALA A 71 -0.95 3.67 -7.76
C ALA A 71 -0.31 4.27 -9.02
N ALA A 72 0.58 3.55 -9.70
CA ALA A 72 1.24 4.02 -10.92
C ALA A 72 0.33 3.99 -12.15
N ASP A 73 -0.33 2.85 -12.41
CA ASP A 73 -0.98 2.54 -13.68
C ASP A 73 -2.46 2.94 -13.70
N GLU A 74 -3.20 2.63 -12.63
CA GLU A 74 -4.65 2.87 -12.58
C GLU A 74 -4.96 4.28 -12.06
N ILE A 75 -4.18 4.80 -11.10
CA ILE A 75 -4.39 6.13 -10.51
C ILE A 75 -3.50 7.19 -11.18
N GLY A 76 -2.35 6.82 -11.75
CA GLY A 76 -1.44 7.75 -12.41
C GLY A 76 -0.57 8.58 -11.44
N LEU A 77 -0.23 8.04 -10.26
CA LEU A 77 0.59 8.74 -9.28
C LEU A 77 2.07 8.80 -9.66
N GLY A 78 2.73 9.85 -9.20
CA GLY A 78 4.16 10.07 -9.43
C GLY A 78 5.09 9.25 -8.52
N PRO A 79 6.41 9.32 -8.79
CA PRO A 79 7.42 8.43 -8.18
C PRO A 79 7.47 8.45 -6.65
N THR A 80 7.27 9.62 -6.02
CA THR A 80 7.21 9.71 -4.55
C THR A 80 6.06 8.87 -3.98
N SER A 81 4.88 8.88 -4.63
CA SER A 81 3.74 8.08 -4.17
C SER A 81 3.98 6.59 -4.38
N ILE A 82 4.65 6.22 -5.48
CA ILE A 82 5.02 4.84 -5.77
C ILE A 82 6.01 4.31 -4.72
N ALA A 83 7.01 5.11 -4.34
CA ALA A 83 7.90 4.77 -3.24
C ALA A 83 7.13 4.63 -1.91
N CYS A 84 6.20 5.54 -1.61
CA CYS A 84 5.37 5.44 -0.41
C CYS A 84 4.46 4.19 -0.43
N ALA A 85 3.91 3.82 -1.59
CA ALA A 85 3.09 2.62 -1.75
C ALA A 85 3.90 1.34 -1.54
N LEU A 86 5.16 1.29 -1.96
CA LEU A 86 6.06 0.16 -1.64
C LEU A 86 6.36 0.06 -0.15
N LEU A 87 6.39 1.19 0.58
CA LEU A 87 6.77 1.28 1.99
C LEU A 87 5.59 1.34 2.97
N HIS A 88 4.34 1.34 2.48
CA HIS A 88 3.19 1.72 3.31
C HIS A 88 2.99 0.84 4.55
N ASP A 89 3.24 -0.46 4.43
CA ASP A 89 3.14 -1.44 5.52
C ASP A 89 4.48 -1.67 6.24
N VAL A 90 5.58 -1.10 5.75
CA VAL A 90 6.92 -1.35 6.33
C VAL A 90 6.99 -0.79 7.75
N VAL A 91 6.43 0.40 7.99
CA VAL A 91 6.42 1.01 9.33
C VAL A 91 5.37 0.37 10.25
N GLU A 92 4.29 -0.18 9.70
CA GLU A 92 3.24 -0.83 10.50
C GLU A 92 3.63 -2.24 10.94
N ASP A 93 4.29 -3.01 10.08
CA ASP A 93 4.48 -4.45 10.26
C ASP A 93 5.91 -4.87 10.63
N THR A 94 6.86 -3.92 10.68
CA THR A 94 8.30 -4.24 10.85
C THR A 94 8.99 -3.27 11.80
N ASP A 95 10.27 -3.52 12.12
CA ASP A 95 11.05 -2.69 13.06
C ASP A 95 11.51 -1.33 12.47
N VAL A 96 11.21 -1.07 11.19
CA VAL A 96 11.57 0.20 10.52
C VAL A 96 10.73 1.35 11.06
N THR A 97 11.39 2.43 11.48
CA THR A 97 10.73 3.60 12.07
C THR A 97 10.48 4.73 11.06
N LEU A 98 9.61 5.68 11.41
CA LEU A 98 9.42 6.91 10.61
C LEU A 98 10.73 7.73 10.51
N ASP A 99 11.57 7.71 11.53
CA ASP A 99 12.87 8.39 11.51
C ASP A 99 13.83 7.75 10.51
N ASP A 100 13.79 6.41 10.37
CA ASP A 100 14.52 5.71 9.32
C ASP A 100 14.03 6.12 7.93
N ILE A 101 12.70 6.16 7.73
CA ILE A 101 12.10 6.62 6.47
C ILE A 101 12.50 8.08 6.16
N GLU A 102 12.49 8.97 7.14
CA GLU A 102 12.91 10.37 6.95
C GLU A 102 14.39 10.46 6.58
N ARG A 103 15.26 9.72 7.26
CA ARG A 103 16.69 9.69 6.95
C ARG A 103 16.94 9.16 5.54
N ASP A 104 16.23 8.11 5.14
CA ASP A 104 16.51 7.38 3.92
C ASP A 104 15.84 7.94 2.66
N PHE A 105 14.68 8.60 2.81
CA PHE A 105 13.84 9.08 1.71
C PHE A 105 13.44 10.55 1.84
N GLY A 106 13.73 11.18 2.98
CA GLY A 106 13.44 12.58 3.27
C GLY A 106 12.05 12.82 3.88
N LYS A 107 11.89 14.01 4.46
CA LYS A 107 10.69 14.49 5.17
C LYS A 107 9.38 14.29 4.40
N LYS A 108 9.41 14.46 3.09
CA LYS A 108 8.20 14.39 2.24
C LYS A 108 7.64 12.97 2.21
N VAL A 109 8.50 11.95 2.10
CA VAL A 109 8.07 10.54 2.13
C VAL A 109 7.62 10.18 3.55
N ALA A 110 8.40 10.55 4.57
CA ALA A 110 8.04 10.30 5.96
C ALA A 110 6.66 10.88 6.35
N LYS A 111 6.34 12.11 5.93
CA LYS A 111 5.02 12.72 6.19
C LYS A 111 3.87 11.94 5.53
N ILE A 112 4.08 11.38 4.34
CA ILE A 112 3.06 10.56 3.66
C ILE A 112 2.88 9.23 4.39
N ILE A 113 3.98 8.56 4.75
CA ILE A 113 3.94 7.29 5.50
C ILE A 113 3.27 7.49 6.86
N ASP A 114 3.62 8.53 7.61
CA ASP A 114 2.95 8.90 8.87
C ASP A 114 1.44 9.15 8.68
N GLY A 115 1.04 9.75 7.56
CA GLY A 115 -0.36 9.90 7.20
C GLY A 115 -1.07 8.56 6.96
N LEU A 116 -0.38 7.60 6.34
CA LEU A 116 -0.92 6.26 6.06
C LEU A 116 -1.12 5.46 7.37
N THR A 117 -0.12 5.46 8.25
CA THR A 117 -0.15 4.71 9.53
C THR A 117 -1.24 5.19 10.47
N LYS A 118 -1.42 6.52 10.57
CA LYS A 118 -2.49 7.12 11.40
C LYS A 118 -3.89 6.78 10.89
N ILE A 119 -4.07 6.71 9.58
CA ILE A 119 -5.37 6.37 8.99
C ILE A 119 -5.71 4.91 9.30
N SER A 120 -4.76 3.98 9.19
CA SER A 120 -4.97 2.56 9.50
C SER A 120 -5.49 2.35 10.94
N GLY A 121 -4.92 3.05 11.93
CA GLY A 121 -5.34 2.92 13.34
C GLY A 121 -6.77 3.39 13.65
N VAL A 122 -7.34 4.32 12.88
CA VAL A 122 -8.72 4.82 13.09
C VAL A 122 -9.77 3.80 12.65
N PHE A 123 -9.46 3.01 11.61
CA PHE A 123 -10.39 2.03 11.04
C PHE A 123 -10.63 0.80 11.91
N ASP A 124 -9.75 0.50 12.86
CA ASP A 124 -9.93 -0.66 13.74
C ASP A 124 -10.90 -0.42 14.89
N THR A 125 -11.24 0.83 15.19
CA THR A 125 -12.29 1.18 16.16
C THR A 125 -13.68 1.15 15.52
N ASN A 126 -14.54 0.22 15.96
CA ASN A 126 -15.91 0.01 15.47
C ASN A 126 -16.92 1.04 16.06
N SER A 127 -17.14 2.19 15.43
CA SER A 127 -18.35 2.99 15.76
C SER A 127 -18.94 3.78 14.58
N SER A 128 -20.27 3.81 14.50
CA SER A 128 -21.04 4.55 13.48
C SER A 128 -20.90 6.07 13.56
N LEU A 129 -20.64 6.61 14.76
CA LEU A 129 -20.30 8.02 14.98
C LEU A 129 -18.91 8.40 14.45
N GLN A 130 -18.00 7.43 14.28
CA GLN A 130 -16.70 7.70 13.69
C GLN A 130 -16.77 7.94 12.18
N ALA A 131 -17.80 7.49 11.43
CA ALA A 131 -17.83 7.72 9.98
C ALA A 131 -17.94 9.20 9.59
N GLU A 132 -18.68 10.01 10.35
CA GLU A 132 -18.76 11.47 10.15
C GLU A 132 -17.51 12.18 10.64
N ASN A 133 -16.99 11.80 11.81
CA ASN A 133 -15.73 12.35 12.33
C ASN A 133 -14.55 11.96 11.43
N PHE A 134 -14.60 10.79 10.79
CA PHE A 134 -13.64 10.28 9.81
C PHE A 134 -13.76 10.99 8.48
N ARG A 135 -14.98 11.32 8.01
CA ARG A 135 -15.14 12.24 6.85
C ARG A 135 -14.48 13.59 7.12
N LYS A 136 -14.65 14.14 8.32
CA LYS A 136 -13.98 15.37 8.75
C LYS A 136 -12.47 15.17 8.87
N MET A 137 -12.02 14.04 9.45
CA MET A 137 -10.61 13.68 9.61
C MET A 137 -9.89 13.47 8.28
N LEU A 138 -10.50 12.79 7.31
CA LEU A 138 -9.96 12.61 5.95
C LEU A 138 -9.79 13.95 5.23
N LEU A 139 -10.75 14.87 5.43
CA LEU A 139 -10.67 16.22 4.89
C LEU A 139 -9.62 17.08 5.60
N THR A 140 -9.20 16.74 6.82
CA THR A 140 -8.22 17.51 7.61
C THR A 140 -6.83 16.86 7.74
N LEU A 141 -6.68 15.55 7.53
CA LEU A 141 -5.41 14.81 7.67
C LEU A 141 -4.62 14.71 6.37
N ALA A 142 -5.29 14.80 5.22
CA ALA A 142 -4.60 14.80 3.94
C ALA A 142 -4.25 16.24 3.53
N ASP A 143 -3.35 16.89 4.27
CA ASP A 143 -2.52 17.98 3.70
C ASP A 143 -1.92 17.54 2.34
N ASP A 144 -1.79 16.22 2.17
CA ASP A 144 -1.34 15.56 0.98
C ASP A 144 -2.36 14.51 0.50
N VAL A 145 -3.06 14.83 -0.60
CA VAL A 145 -4.05 13.95 -1.25
C VAL A 145 -3.49 12.56 -1.59
N ARG A 146 -2.16 12.44 -1.75
CA ARG A 146 -1.49 11.18 -2.07
C ARG A 146 -1.69 10.11 -1.00
N VAL A 147 -1.84 10.50 0.27
CA VAL A 147 -2.12 9.56 1.36
C VAL A 147 -3.43 8.80 1.09
N ILE A 148 -4.49 9.54 0.73
CA ILE A 148 -5.80 8.96 0.43
C ILE A 148 -5.74 8.08 -0.81
N LEU A 149 -5.07 8.55 -1.86
CA LEU A 149 -4.97 7.82 -3.13
C LEU A 149 -4.20 6.50 -2.97
N ILE A 150 -3.13 6.49 -2.17
CA ILE A 150 -2.40 5.25 -1.84
C ILE A 150 -3.28 4.31 -1.03
N LYS A 151 -4.04 4.81 -0.04
CA LYS A 151 -4.94 3.95 0.75
C LYS A 151 -6.09 3.37 -0.09
N LEU A 152 -6.56 4.09 -1.10
CA LEU A 152 -7.51 3.56 -2.08
C LEU A 152 -6.89 2.45 -2.93
N ALA A 153 -5.63 2.60 -3.36
CA ALA A 153 -4.90 1.55 -4.07
C ALA A 153 -4.70 0.28 -3.21
N ASP A 154 -4.31 0.45 -1.94
CA ASP A 154 -4.22 -0.62 -0.95
C ASP A 154 -5.57 -1.33 -0.80
N ARG A 155 -6.64 -0.57 -0.54
CA ARG A 155 -7.98 -1.12 -0.39
C ARG A 155 -8.44 -1.89 -1.63
N LEU A 156 -8.17 -1.38 -2.83
CA LEU A 156 -8.51 -2.05 -4.08
C LEU A 156 -7.79 -3.40 -4.21
N HIS A 157 -6.50 -3.45 -3.90
CA HIS A 157 -5.76 -4.72 -3.92
C HIS A 157 -6.31 -5.72 -2.88
N ASN A 158 -6.65 -5.26 -1.68
CA ASN A 158 -7.23 -6.11 -0.65
C ASN A 158 -8.60 -6.67 -1.08
N MET A 159 -9.44 -5.87 -1.74
CA MET A 159 -10.70 -6.35 -2.31
C MET A 159 -10.48 -7.36 -3.45
N ARG A 160 -9.44 -7.19 -4.28
CA ARG A 160 -9.08 -8.15 -5.35
C ARG A 160 -8.52 -9.48 -4.82
N THR A 161 -8.08 -9.53 -3.57
CA THR A 161 -7.44 -10.71 -2.95
C THR A 161 -8.19 -11.24 -1.71
N MET A 162 -9.42 -10.77 -1.47
CA MET A 162 -10.17 -11.07 -0.25
C MET A 162 -10.64 -12.52 -0.13
N GLU A 163 -10.63 -13.29 -1.23
CA GLU A 163 -11.08 -14.69 -1.25
C GLU A 163 -10.30 -15.60 -0.28
N PHE A 164 -9.04 -15.26 0.00
CA PHE A 164 -8.17 -15.98 0.93
C PHE A 164 -8.42 -15.60 2.41
N MET A 165 -9.35 -14.68 2.69
CA MET A 165 -9.66 -14.25 4.06
C MET A 165 -10.87 -15.00 4.63
N PRO A 166 -10.93 -15.21 5.96
CA PRO A 166 -12.14 -15.67 6.65
C PRO A 166 -13.37 -14.79 6.39
N ARG A 167 -14.57 -15.39 6.45
CA ARG A 167 -15.83 -14.73 6.06
C ARG A 167 -16.14 -13.48 6.88
N ASP A 168 -15.87 -13.50 8.18
CA ASP A 168 -16.01 -12.36 9.08
C ASP A 168 -15.13 -11.17 8.63
N LYS A 169 -13.87 -11.43 8.27
CA LYS A 169 -12.96 -10.40 7.76
C LYS A 169 -13.38 -9.89 6.39
N GLN A 170 -13.87 -10.76 5.51
CA GLN A 170 -14.42 -10.35 4.21
C GLN A 170 -15.60 -9.38 4.37
N LEU A 171 -16.53 -9.67 5.30
CA LEU A 171 -17.69 -8.83 5.58
C LEU A 171 -17.28 -7.48 6.15
N LYS A 172 -16.31 -7.44 7.09
CA LYS A 172 -15.75 -6.19 7.62
C LYS A 172 -15.15 -5.34 6.50
N LEU A 173 -14.25 -5.93 5.71
CA LEU A 173 -13.54 -5.26 4.61
C LEU A 173 -14.52 -4.71 3.56
N SER A 174 -15.54 -5.49 3.19
CA SER A 174 -16.56 -5.08 2.23
C SER A 174 -17.43 -3.93 2.77
N SER A 175 -17.81 -3.99 4.05
CA SER A 175 -18.59 -2.93 4.69
C SER A 175 -17.81 -1.61 4.71
N GLU A 176 -16.56 -1.63 5.16
CA GLU A 176 -15.68 -0.45 5.10
C GLU A 176 -15.56 0.10 3.68
N THR A 177 -15.41 -0.80 2.70
CA THR A 177 -15.27 -0.41 1.29
C THR A 177 -16.52 0.32 0.79
N ILE A 178 -17.70 -0.24 1.01
CA ILE A 178 -18.97 0.34 0.53
C ILE A 178 -19.29 1.66 1.24
N TYR A 179 -19.08 1.73 2.56
CA TYR A 179 -19.52 2.89 3.33
C TYR A 179 -18.50 4.02 3.39
N LEU A 180 -17.21 3.73 3.21
CA LEU A 180 -16.13 4.72 3.38
C LEU A 180 -15.31 4.92 2.11
N TYR A 181 -14.69 3.86 1.58
CA TYR A 181 -13.71 4.00 0.49
C TYR A 181 -14.35 4.28 -0.87
N ALA A 182 -15.43 3.59 -1.24
CA ALA A 182 -16.11 3.80 -2.53
C ALA A 182 -16.71 5.21 -2.64
N PRO A 183 -17.43 5.76 -1.62
CA PRO A 183 -17.89 7.15 -1.65
C PRO A 183 -16.74 8.16 -1.71
N LEU A 184 -15.60 7.86 -1.10
CA LEU A 184 -14.40 8.71 -1.14
C LEU A 184 -13.77 8.72 -2.54
N ALA A 185 -13.58 7.55 -3.16
CA ALA A 185 -13.09 7.41 -4.53
C ALA A 185 -13.99 8.18 -5.52
N HIS A 186 -15.31 8.01 -5.39
CA HIS A 186 -16.28 8.71 -6.22
C HIS A 186 -16.16 10.25 -6.09
N ARG A 187 -15.96 10.77 -4.88
CA ARG A 187 -15.77 12.21 -4.65
C ARG A 187 -14.48 12.75 -5.26
N LEU A 188 -13.46 11.90 -5.39
CA LEU A 188 -12.19 12.23 -6.03
C LEU A 188 -12.22 12.02 -7.56
N GLY A 189 -13.36 11.60 -8.12
CA GLY A 189 -13.53 11.36 -9.56
C GLY A 189 -12.90 10.05 -10.06
N LEU A 190 -12.65 9.10 -9.16
CA LEU A 190 -12.17 7.76 -9.50
C LEU A 190 -13.38 6.83 -9.64
N TYR A 191 -13.59 6.27 -10.85
CA TYR A 191 -14.73 5.43 -11.21
C TYR A 191 -14.28 4.00 -11.56
#